data_AF-A0A6I8M737-F1
#
_entry.id   AF-A0A6I8M737-F1
#
_cell.length_a   1.000
_cell.length_b   1.000
_cell.length_c   1.000
_cell.angle_alpha   90.00
_cell.angle_beta   90.00
_cell.angle_gamma   90.00
#
_symmetry.space_group_name_H-M   'P 1'
#
loop_
_entity.id
_entity.type
_entity.pdbx_description
1 polymer ?
#
loop_
_entity_poly.entity_id
_entity_poly.type
_entity_poly.pdbx_seq_one_letter_code
_entity_poly.pdbx_strand_id
1 'polypeptide(L)'
;MKKFFLTILLVIALISAYRYNMYLDETKNNVSLVYTKNTETKKEDEVSIKVYNIAANKIEDKNILVKDKRFLSETDIVNETLKNLSYLTNNMRLISIYEIDKNDRLIILSDDFKNLSRVSQVATTTVIKLNLKENFKKIDKIEIKFER
;
A
#
# COMPACT_ATOMS: atom_id res chain seq x y z
N MET A 1 -47.86 -11.20 -48.10
CA MET A 1 -47.25 -10.63 -46.88
C MET A 1 -45.79 -11.10 -46.61
N LYS A 2 -45.14 -11.91 -47.46
CA LYS A 2 -43.74 -12.35 -47.23
C LYS A 2 -42.66 -11.35 -47.66
N LYS A 3 -42.98 -10.39 -48.54
CA LYS A 3 -41.99 -9.45 -49.13
C LYS A 3 -41.52 -8.34 -48.19
N PHE A 4 -42.27 -8.04 -47.13
CA PHE A 4 -41.91 -6.99 -46.15
C PHE A 4 -41.34 -7.54 -44.83
N PHE A 5 -41.37 -8.86 -44.64
CA PHE A 5 -40.92 -9.47 -43.39
C PHE A 5 -39.42 -9.26 -43.18
N LEU A 6 -38.62 -9.43 -44.24
CA LEU A 6 -37.16 -9.26 -44.18
C LEU A 6 -36.78 -7.80 -43.89
N THR A 7 -37.49 -6.84 -44.47
CA THR A 7 -37.26 -5.40 -44.23
C THR A 7 -37.65 -5.00 -42.82
N ILE A 8 -38.75 -5.54 -42.28
CA ILE A 8 -39.18 -5.26 -40.90
C ILE A 8 -38.16 -5.84 -39.91
N LEU A 9 -37.67 -7.06 -40.16
CA LEU A 9 -36.63 -7.70 -39.34
C LEU A 9 -35.34 -6.86 -39.31
N LEU A 10 -34.93 -6.32 -40.46
CA LEU A 10 -33.71 -5.52 -40.59
C LEU A 10 -33.81 -4.18 -39.84
N VAL A 11 -34.99 -3.54 -39.88
CA VAL A 11 -35.25 -2.30 -39.13
C VAL A 11 -35.20 -2.55 -37.62
N ILE A 12 -35.76 -3.67 -37.14
CA ILE A 12 -35.71 -4.04 -35.73
C ILE A 12 -34.26 -4.29 -35.27
N ALA A 13 -33.46 -4.97 -36.09
CA ALA A 13 -32.04 -5.22 -35.79
C ALA A 13 -31.19 -3.94 -35.73
N LEU A 14 -31.49 -2.95 -36.58
CA LEU A 14 -30.81 -1.64 -36.54
C LEU A 14 -31.17 -0.86 -35.28
N ILE A 15 -32.43 -0.89 -34.85
CA ILE A 15 -32.87 -0.20 -33.63
C ILE A 15 -32.25 -0.84 -32.39
N SER A 16 -32.17 -2.17 -32.32
CA SER A 16 -31.55 -2.86 -31.19
C SER A 16 -30.04 -2.64 -31.12
N ALA A 17 -29.33 -2.65 -32.26
CA ALA A 17 -27.91 -2.30 -32.32
C ALA A 17 -27.65 -0.85 -31.88
N TYR A 18 -28.47 0.09 -32.33
CA TYR A 18 -28.37 1.50 -31.91
C TYR A 18 -28.56 1.67 -30.40
N ARG A 19 -29.58 1.04 -29.82
CA ARG A 19 -29.85 1.07 -28.37
C ARG A 19 -28.73 0.43 -27.56
N TYR A 20 -28.17 -0.68 -28.04
CA TYR A 20 -27.05 -1.37 -27.37
C TYR A 20 -25.79 -0.51 -27.35
N ASN A 21 -25.48 0.18 -28.46
CA ASN A 21 -24.33 1.07 -28.54
C ASN A 21 -24.47 2.29 -27.60
N MET A 22 -25.68 2.85 -27.48
CA MET A 22 -25.98 3.94 -26.54
C MET A 22 -25.81 3.48 -25.08
N TYR A 23 -26.22 2.25 -24.74
CA TYR A 23 -26.01 1.67 -23.41
C TYR A 23 -24.54 1.39 -23.09
N LEU A 24 -23.73 1.02 -24.09
CA LEU A 24 -22.27 0.87 -23.95
C LEU A 24 -21.56 2.21 -23.70
N ASP A 25 -22.03 3.31 -24.31
CA ASP A 25 -21.48 4.64 -24.03
C ASP A 25 -21.91 5.19 -22.65
N GLU A 26 -23.11 4.84 -22.16
CA GLU A 26 -23.54 5.16 -20.79
C GLU A 26 -22.77 4.37 -19.71
N THR A 27 -22.22 3.21 -20.06
CA THR A 27 -21.50 2.31 -19.12
C THR A 27 -19.98 2.40 -19.21
N LYS A 28 -19.43 3.23 -20.10
CA LYS A 28 -18.04 3.69 -20.00
C LYS A 28 -17.92 4.61 -18.79
N ASN A 29 -17.71 3.99 -17.63
CA ASN A 29 -17.35 4.61 -16.37
C ASN A 29 -16.22 5.61 -16.59
N ASN A 30 -16.59 6.88 -16.76
CA ASN A 30 -15.69 7.99 -16.50
C ASN A 30 -15.45 8.00 -14.99
N VAL A 31 -14.40 7.28 -14.55
CA VAL A 31 -13.80 7.52 -13.25
C VAL A 31 -13.24 8.94 -13.30
N SER A 32 -14.04 9.92 -12.92
CA SER A 32 -13.52 11.25 -12.65
C SER A 32 -12.69 11.15 -11.37
N LEU A 33 -11.37 11.21 -11.52
CA LEU A 33 -10.48 11.50 -10.40
C LEU A 33 -10.79 12.93 -9.95
N VAL A 34 -11.73 13.06 -9.02
CA VAL A 34 -12.01 14.32 -8.35
C VAL A 34 -10.82 14.61 -7.43
N TYR A 35 -9.83 15.34 -7.95
CA TYR A 35 -8.84 16.01 -7.11
C TYR A 35 -9.51 17.20 -6.44
N THR A 36 -10.22 16.96 -5.34
CA THR A 36 -10.61 18.05 -4.44
C THR A 36 -9.34 18.55 -3.78
N LYS A 37 -8.82 19.68 -4.28
CA LYS A 37 -7.76 20.42 -3.61
C LYS A 37 -8.37 21.08 -2.37
N ASN A 38 -8.66 20.30 -1.35
CA ASN A 38 -8.97 20.84 -0.03
C ASN A 38 -7.67 21.45 0.50
N THR A 39 -7.57 22.77 0.40
CA THR A 39 -6.78 23.60 1.32
C THR A 39 -7.46 23.60 2.69
N GLU A 40 -7.57 22.42 3.29
CA GLU A 40 -7.67 22.28 4.72
C GLU A 40 -6.24 22.04 5.18
N THR A 41 -5.77 22.84 6.12
CA THR A 41 -4.53 22.58 6.87
C THR A 41 -4.60 21.13 7.34
N LYS A 42 -3.86 20.24 6.67
CA LYS A 42 -3.88 18.80 6.95
C LYS A 42 -3.52 18.65 8.41
N LYS A 43 -4.51 18.29 9.23
CA LYS A 43 -4.30 17.97 10.63
C LYS A 43 -3.49 16.69 10.62
N GLU A 44 -2.17 16.81 10.83
CA GLU A 44 -1.31 15.65 10.92
C GLU A 44 -1.63 14.92 12.23
N ASP A 45 -1.84 13.62 12.13
CA ASP A 45 -2.01 12.74 13.27
C ASP A 45 -0.64 12.30 13.78
N GLU A 46 -0.48 12.26 15.10
CA GLU A 46 0.70 11.65 15.71
C GLU A 46 0.54 10.14 15.81
N VAL A 47 1.56 9.42 15.33
CA VAL A 47 1.66 7.97 15.45
C VAL A 47 3.00 7.64 16.10
N SER A 48 2.95 6.85 17.18
CA SER A 48 4.16 6.35 17.83
C SER A 48 4.70 5.15 17.05
N ILE A 49 5.98 5.19 16.72
CA ILE A 49 6.75 4.08 16.14
C ILE A 49 7.95 3.78 17.03
N LYS A 50 8.36 2.53 17.06
CA LYS A 50 9.60 2.08 17.67
C LYS A 50 10.76 2.25 16.72
N VAL A 51 11.85 2.80 17.23
CA VAL A 51 13.08 3.08 16.50
C VAL A 51 14.26 2.57 17.33
N TYR A 52 15.26 2.00 16.67
CA TYR A 52 16.47 1.56 17.34
C TYR A 52 17.53 2.67 17.33
N ASN A 53 17.96 3.07 18.52
CA ASN A 53 19.02 4.04 18.73
C ASN A 53 20.35 3.32 18.94
N ILE A 54 21.25 3.41 17.96
CA ILE A 54 22.56 2.75 18.03
C ILE A 54 23.43 3.31 19.16
N ALA A 55 23.43 4.63 19.36
CA ALA A 55 24.29 5.26 20.36
C ALA A 55 23.92 4.83 21.78
N ALA A 56 22.62 4.67 22.04
CA ALA A 56 22.10 4.24 23.34
C ALA A 56 21.87 2.72 23.42
N ASN A 57 22.12 1.97 22.34
CA ASN A 57 21.88 0.51 22.23
C ASN A 57 20.49 0.08 22.75
N LYS A 58 19.44 0.83 22.38
CA LYS A 58 18.08 0.61 22.88
C LYS A 58 17.02 0.90 21.82
N ILE A 59 15.86 0.28 21.99
CA ILE A 59 14.64 0.63 21.23
C ILE A 59 13.90 1.73 22.01
N GLU A 60 13.48 2.77 21.32
CA GLU A 60 12.73 3.89 21.87
C GLU A 60 11.50 4.22 21.02
N ASP A 61 10.48 4.78 21.66
CA ASP A 61 9.29 5.28 20.97
C ASP A 61 9.58 6.67 20.39
N LYS A 62 9.11 6.89 19.16
CA LYS A 62 9.23 8.14 18.44
C LYS A 62 7.90 8.48 17.78
N ASN A 63 7.40 9.68 18.03
CA ASN A 63 6.21 10.17 17.36
C ASN A 63 6.58 10.65 15.95
N ILE A 64 5.84 10.17 14.96
CA ILE A 64 5.86 10.66 13.59
C ILE A 64 4.53 11.34 13.27
N LEU A 65 4.60 12.35 12.40
CA LEU A 65 3.45 13.06 11.89
C LEU A 65 3.02 12.44 10.57
N VAL A 66 1.77 11.99 10.51
CA VAL A 66 1.19 11.38 9.31
C VAL A 66 -0.07 12.15 8.91
N LYS A 67 -0.38 12.21 7.61
CA LYS A 67 -1.49 13.03 7.13
C LYS A 67 -2.87 12.58 7.63
N ASP A 68 -3.07 11.27 7.74
CA ASP A 68 -4.29 10.67 8.28
C ASP A 68 -3.97 9.24 8.71
N LYS A 69 -4.06 8.96 10.01
CA LYS A 69 -3.74 7.67 10.61
C LYS A 69 -4.60 6.52 10.06
N ARG A 70 -5.83 6.80 9.61
CA ARG A 70 -6.78 5.77 9.14
C ARG A 70 -6.36 5.14 7.82
N PHE A 71 -5.53 5.84 7.05
CA PHE A 71 -5.04 5.38 5.75
C PHE A 71 -3.59 4.88 5.81
N LEU A 72 -3.03 4.67 7.01
CA LEU A 72 -1.71 4.08 7.14
C LEU A 72 -1.72 2.62 6.70
N SER A 73 -1.00 2.34 5.64
CA SER A 73 -0.75 0.98 5.18
C SER A 73 0.44 0.34 5.91
N GLU A 74 0.55 -0.98 5.81
CA GLU A 74 1.74 -1.71 6.27
C GLU A 74 3.02 -1.17 5.62
N THR A 75 2.93 -0.80 4.34
CA THR A 75 4.03 -0.20 3.57
C THR A 75 4.46 1.14 4.15
N ASP A 76 3.50 2.00 4.53
CA ASP A 76 3.79 3.30 5.14
C ASP A 76 4.50 3.12 6.48
N ILE A 77 4.01 2.24 7.35
CA ILE A 77 4.63 1.96 8.65
C ILE A 77 6.06 1.45 8.50
N VAL A 78 6.31 0.52 7.58
CA VAL A 78 7.66 0.01 7.35
C VAL A 78 8.57 1.11 6.79
N ASN A 79 8.11 1.88 5.81
CA ASN A 79 8.90 2.96 5.24
C ASN A 79 9.23 4.05 6.27
N GLU A 80 8.26 4.46 7.09
CA GLU A 80 8.49 5.42 8.16
C GLU A 80 9.43 4.84 9.22
N THR A 81 9.33 3.55 9.54
CA THR A 81 10.30 2.87 10.42
C THR A 81 11.72 2.98 9.86
N LEU A 82 11.93 2.62 8.60
CA LEU A 82 13.25 2.62 7.95
C LEU A 82 13.85 4.04 7.88
N LYS A 83 13.06 5.04 7.49
CA LYS A 83 13.50 6.45 7.43
C LYS A 83 14.02 6.98 8.77
N ASN A 84 13.52 6.44 9.88
CA ASN A 84 13.87 6.89 11.22
C ASN A 84 15.08 6.15 11.83
N LEU A 85 15.66 5.17 11.12
CA LEU A 85 16.88 4.48 11.55
C LEU A 85 18.11 5.19 10.99
N SER A 86 18.80 5.97 11.85
CA SER A 86 19.90 6.88 11.47
C SER A 86 21.13 6.22 10.85
N TYR A 87 21.23 4.90 10.93
CA TYR A 87 22.36 4.10 10.44
C TYR A 87 22.07 3.41 9.11
N LEU A 88 20.87 3.57 8.57
CA LEU A 88 20.54 3.07 7.25
C LEU A 88 20.99 4.06 6.18
N THR A 89 21.36 3.51 5.02
CA THR A 89 21.68 4.29 3.83
C THR A 89 20.46 4.36 2.91
N ASN A 90 20.44 5.31 1.96
CA ASN A 90 19.32 5.49 1.03
C ASN A 90 19.02 4.25 0.16
N ASN A 91 19.98 3.34 0.00
CA ASN A 91 19.81 2.10 -0.77
C ASN A 91 19.09 1.00 0.04
N MET A 92 19.09 1.12 1.37
CA MET A 92 18.42 0.19 2.29
C MET A 92 16.93 0.52 2.35
N ARG A 93 16.16 -0.08 1.45
CA ARG A 93 14.73 0.20 1.26
C ARG A 93 13.86 -1.05 1.33
N LEU A 94 12.58 -0.83 1.59
CA LEU A 94 11.54 -1.83 1.37
C LEU A 94 11.38 -2.10 -0.14
N ILE A 95 11.37 -3.37 -0.53
CA ILE A 95 11.04 -3.80 -1.89
C ILE A 95 9.53 -4.08 -1.97
N SER A 96 9.03 -4.94 -1.10
CA SER A 96 7.63 -5.36 -1.11
C SER A 96 7.18 -5.99 0.21
N ILE A 97 5.87 -6.05 0.38
CA ILE A 97 5.19 -6.79 1.45
C ILE A 97 4.16 -7.69 0.79
N TYR A 98 4.18 -8.98 1.12
CA TYR A 98 3.21 -9.97 0.67
C TYR A 98 2.43 -10.54 1.83
N GLU A 99 1.12 -10.71 1.64
CA GLU A 99 0.29 -11.58 2.46
C GLU A 99 0.49 -13.02 1.98
N ILE A 100 1.14 -13.86 2.81
CA ILE A 100 1.37 -15.28 2.49
C ILE A 100 0.14 -16.10 2.87
N ASP A 101 -0.44 -15.77 4.02
CA ASP A 101 -1.68 -16.30 4.57
C ASP A 101 -2.38 -15.13 5.29
N LYS A 102 -3.65 -15.31 5.68
CA LYS A 102 -4.55 -14.28 6.21
C LYS A 102 -3.90 -13.34 7.23
N ASN A 103 -3.06 -13.89 8.11
CA ASN A 103 -2.40 -13.16 9.20
C ASN A 103 -0.86 -13.16 9.08
N ASP A 104 -0.30 -13.70 8.00
CA ASP A 104 1.14 -13.89 7.83
C ASP A 104 1.67 -12.93 6.77
N ARG A 105 2.82 -12.30 7.06
CA ARG A 105 3.48 -11.34 6.16
C ARG A 105 4.89 -11.80 5.79
N LEU A 106 5.20 -11.73 4.50
CA LEU A 106 6.57 -11.74 3.99
C LEU A 106 6.96 -10.31 3.64
N ILE A 107 8.02 -9.81 4.25
CA ILE A 107 8.61 -8.51 3.94
C ILE A 107 9.90 -8.75 3.20
N ILE A 108 10.03 -8.16 2.02
CA ILE A 108 11.27 -8.19 1.23
C ILE A 108 11.94 -6.83 1.34
N LEU A 109 13.14 -6.81 1.90
CA LEU A 109 14.02 -5.64 1.98
C LEU A 109 15.15 -5.78 0.96
N SER A 110 15.79 -4.67 0.59
CA SER A 110 16.94 -4.72 -0.32
C SER A 110 18.11 -5.54 0.23
N ASP A 111 18.92 -6.08 -0.67
CA ASP A 111 20.12 -6.86 -0.31
C ASP A 111 21.14 -6.02 0.48
N ASP A 112 21.11 -4.70 0.33
CA ASP A 112 22.00 -3.76 1.03
C ASP A 112 21.95 -3.91 2.56
N PHE A 113 20.84 -4.37 3.13
CA PHE A 113 20.72 -4.63 4.57
C PHE A 113 21.69 -5.73 5.05
N LYS A 114 22.17 -6.62 4.18
CA LYS A 114 23.18 -7.63 4.55
C LYS A 114 24.54 -7.01 4.91
N ASN A 115 24.80 -5.76 4.50
CA ASN A 115 26.02 -5.03 4.83
C ASN A 115 26.02 -4.48 6.26
N LEU A 116 24.87 -4.48 6.95
CA LEU A 116 24.77 -4.05 8.34
C LEU A 116 25.46 -5.06 9.28
N SER A 117 25.89 -4.58 10.45
CA SER A 117 26.31 -5.46 11.53
C SER A 117 25.17 -6.40 11.95
N ARG A 118 25.49 -7.57 12.50
CA ARG A 118 24.47 -8.51 13.01
C ARG A 118 23.51 -7.85 14.00
N VAL A 119 24.04 -7.00 14.89
CA VAL A 119 23.22 -6.26 15.88
C VAL A 119 22.26 -5.32 15.17
N SER A 120 22.73 -4.53 14.21
CA SER A 120 21.91 -3.59 13.44
C SER A 120 20.86 -4.32 12.58
N GLN A 121 21.18 -5.46 11.98
CA GLN A 121 20.22 -6.28 11.24
C GLN A 121 19.10 -6.81 12.13
N VAL A 122 19.47 -7.40 13.28
CA VAL A 122 18.50 -7.89 14.26
C VAL A 122 17.63 -6.75 14.79
N ALA A 123 18.23 -5.61 15.12
CA ALA A 123 17.50 -4.46 15.61
C ALA A 123 16.51 -3.91 14.55
N THR A 124 16.97 -3.74 13.30
CA THR A 124 16.14 -3.30 12.17
C THR A 124 14.93 -4.21 11.97
N THR A 125 15.17 -5.52 11.86
CA THR A 125 14.08 -6.49 11.68
C THR A 125 13.15 -6.56 12.88
N THR A 126 13.67 -6.36 14.10
CA THR A 126 12.87 -6.32 15.33
C THR A 126 11.94 -5.11 15.36
N VAL A 127 12.43 -3.90 15.09
CA VAL A 127 11.58 -2.70 15.13
C VAL A 127 10.50 -2.72 14.06
N ILE A 128 10.80 -3.24 12.85
CA ILE A 128 9.80 -3.46 11.81
C ILE A 128 8.67 -4.37 12.31
N LYS A 129 9.04 -5.51 12.91
CA LYS A 129 8.06 -6.48 13.44
C LYS A 129 7.20 -5.88 14.55
N LEU A 130 7.81 -5.14 15.48
CA LEU A 130 7.08 -4.49 16.57
C LEU A 130 6.09 -3.47 16.03
N ASN A 131 6.53 -2.58 15.14
CA ASN A 131 5.67 -1.53 14.59
C ASN A 131 4.49 -2.10 13.80
N LEU A 132 4.71 -3.16 13.01
CA LEU A 132 3.63 -3.82 12.29
C LEU A 132 2.63 -4.49 13.24
N LYS A 133 3.10 -5.20 14.26
CA LYS A 133 2.20 -5.87 15.23
C LYS A 133 1.38 -4.87 16.06
N GLU A 134 1.97 -3.75 16.43
CA GLU A 134 1.29 -2.72 17.22
C GLU A 134 0.24 -1.95 16.40
N ASN A 135 0.52 -1.68 15.13
CA ASN A 135 -0.40 -0.95 14.25
C ASN A 135 -1.44 -1.87 13.58
N PHE A 136 -1.14 -3.16 13.39
CA PHE A 136 -1.99 -4.11 12.70
C PHE A 136 -2.18 -5.39 13.53
N LYS A 137 -3.16 -5.36 14.45
CA LYS A 137 -3.47 -6.46 15.39
C LYS A 137 -3.79 -7.81 14.75
N LYS A 138 -4.03 -7.87 13.44
CA LYS A 138 -4.34 -9.11 12.71
C LYS A 138 -3.09 -9.86 12.25
N ILE A 139 -1.89 -9.28 12.40
CA ILE A 139 -0.65 -9.92 11.94
C ILE A 139 -0.10 -10.84 13.03
N ASP A 140 -0.06 -12.15 12.75
CA ASP A 140 0.45 -13.18 13.66
C ASP A 140 1.95 -13.39 13.44
N LYS A 141 2.33 -13.70 12.19
CA LYS A 141 3.71 -14.01 11.79
C LYS A 141 4.26 -12.99 10.78
N ILE A 142 5.53 -12.64 10.96
CA ILE A 142 6.27 -11.76 10.06
C ILE A 142 7.61 -12.42 9.73
N GLU A 143 7.78 -12.77 8.47
CA GLU A 143 9.05 -13.22 7.88
C GLU A 143 9.69 -12.07 7.11
N ILE A 144 11.01 -11.92 7.23
CA ILE A 144 11.76 -10.86 6.54
C ILE A 144 12.89 -11.51 5.74
N LYS A 145 12.98 -11.16 4.45
CA LYS A 145 14.02 -11.60 3.52
C LYS A 145 14.75 -10.41 2.90
N PHE A 146 15.96 -10.68 2.40
CA PHE A 146 16.82 -9.71 1.74
C PHE A 146 17.07 -10.15 0.30
N GLU A 147 16.54 -9.40 -0.66
CA GLU A 147 16.60 -9.73 -2.10
C GLU A 147 17.05 -8.53 -2.95
N ARG A 148 17.46 -8.80 -4.19
CA ARG A 148 18.00 -7.80 -5.13
C ARG A 148 16.89 -7.04 -5.85
#